data_AF-A0A158S0G9-F1
#
_entry.id   AF-A0A158S0G9-F1
#
_cell.length_a   1.000
_cell.length_b   1.000
_cell.length_c   1.000
_cell.angle_alpha   90.00
_cell.angle_beta   90.00
_cell.angle_gamma   90.00
#
_symmetry.space_group_name_H-M   'P 1'
#
loop_
_entity.id
_entity.type
_entity.pdbx_description
1 polymer ?
#
loop_
_entity_poly.entity_id
_entity_poly.type
_entity_poly.pdbx_seq_one_letter_code
_entity_poly.pdbx_strand_id
1 'polypeptide(L)' 'MAHPRKQREPSVSEQLEALLGHPWPTGRPPKHDLSAWSVTDDWPDPVPVTDSEVAAFERWFGDVFDDLFGPDP' A
#
# COMPACT_ATOMS: atom_id res chain seq x y z
N MET A 1 39.69 29.78 16.41
CA MET A 1 38.28 29.66 16.87
C MET A 1 37.53 28.82 15.86
N ALA A 2 37.20 27.57 16.20
CA ALA A 2 36.47 26.65 15.31
C ALA A 2 34.97 27.01 15.32
N HIS A 3 34.37 27.24 14.15
CA HIS A 3 32.95 27.53 14.05
C HIS A 3 32.15 26.23 14.23
N PRO A 4 31.12 26.20 15.09
CA PRO A 4 30.31 25.02 15.29
C PRO A 4 29.57 24.68 13.99
N ARG A 5 29.78 23.46 13.50
CA ARG A 5 29.16 22.93 12.28
C ARG A 5 27.67 22.78 12.57
N LYS A 6 26.82 23.66 12.02
CA LYS A 6 25.36 23.51 12.11
C LYS A 6 24.99 22.18 11.46
N GLN A 7 24.41 21.27 12.22
CA GLN A 7 23.85 20.04 11.68
C GLN A 7 22.72 20.45 10.73
N ARG A 8 22.84 20.04 9.46
CA ARG A 8 21.83 20.32 8.45
C ARG A 8 20.64 19.40 8.71
N GLU A 9 19.44 19.95 8.72
CA GLU A 9 18.23 19.15 8.76
C GLU A 9 18.16 18.23 7.54
N PRO A 10 17.75 16.97 7.73
CA PRO A 10 17.66 16.02 6.63
C PRO A 10 16.65 16.52 5.61
N SER A 11 17.04 16.50 4.34
CA SER A 11 16.16 16.78 3.22
C SER A 11 15.00 15.79 3.16
N VAL A 12 13.91 16.18 2.50
CA VAL A 12 12.75 15.31 2.29
C VAL A 12 13.15 13.98 1.63
N SER A 13 14.09 14.03 0.67
CA SER A 13 14.61 12.81 0.02
C SER A 13 15.31 11.88 1.02
N GLU A 14 16.18 12.42 1.88
CA GLU A 14 16.87 11.63 2.92
C GLU A 14 15.89 11.05 3.95
N GLN A 15 14.82 11.77 4.28
CA GLN A 15 13.77 11.26 5.16
C GLN A 15 12.99 10.11 4.52
N LEU A 16 12.68 10.18 3.21
CA LEU A 16 12.01 9.10 2.50
C LEU A 16 12.89 7.85 2.36
N GLU A 17 14.19 8.01 2.10
CA GLU A 17 15.13 6.89 2.05
C GLU A 17 15.17 6.12 3.37
N ALA A 18 15.15 6.84 4.51
CA ALA A 18 15.12 6.23 5.83
C ALA A 18 13.85 5.41 6.08
N LEU A 19 12.71 5.81 5.51
CA LEU A 19 11.44 5.07 5.64
C LEU A 19 11.37 3.84 4.74
N LEU A 20 11.89 3.95 3.52
CA LEU A 20 11.75 2.91 2.50
C LEU A 20 12.84 1.83 2.60
N GLY A 21 13.96 2.12 3.26
CA GLY A 21 15.10 1.20 3.37
C GLY A 21 15.87 1.00 2.06
N HIS A 22 15.56 1.80 1.04
CA HIS A 22 16.25 1.83 -0.25
C HIS A 22 16.37 3.29 -0.76
N PRO A 23 17.32 3.58 -1.67
CA PRO A 23 17.53 4.92 -2.19
C PRO A 23 16.27 5.48 -2.86
N TRP A 24 16.05 6.79 -2.73
CA TRP A 24 14.99 7.47 -3.42
C TRP A 24 15.48 7.80 -4.83
N PRO A 25 14.73 7.48 -5.90
CA PRO A 25 15.19 7.72 -7.25
C PRO A 25 15.43 9.22 -7.48
N THR A 26 16.70 9.59 -7.64
CA THR A 26 17.10 10.96 -7.93
C THR A 26 16.86 11.25 -9.42
N GLY A 27 15.83 12.03 -9.76
CA GLY A 27 15.56 12.39 -11.16
C GLY A 27 14.19 12.97 -11.42
N ARG A 28 13.90 13.27 -12.70
CA ARG A 28 12.54 13.60 -13.14
C ARG A 28 11.63 12.41 -12.83
N PRO A 29 10.42 12.62 -12.28
CA PRO A 29 9.45 11.55 -12.14
C PRO A 29 9.34 10.77 -13.45
N PRO A 30 9.31 9.43 -13.41
CA PRO A 30 9.11 8.64 -14.60
C PRO A 30 7.93 9.21 -15.39
N LYS A 31 8.08 9.39 -16.71
CA LYS A 31 6.92 9.69 -17.56
C LYS A 31 5.89 8.59 -17.26
N HIS A 32 4.70 8.98 -16.85
CA HIS A 32 3.58 8.05 -16.63
C HIS A 32 3.09 7.56 -17.99
N ASP A 33 3.93 6.80 -18.68
CA ASP A 33 3.56 6.07 -19.87
C ASP A 33 2.83 4.82 -19.40
N LEU A 34 1.50 4.83 -19.54
CA LEU A 34 0.65 3.70 -19.18
C LEU A 34 1.02 2.43 -19.96
N SER A 35 1.64 2.56 -21.13
CA SER A 35 2.13 1.41 -21.89
C SER A 35 3.33 0.70 -21.25
N ALA A 36 4.01 1.36 -20.30
CA ALA A 36 5.09 0.79 -19.51
C ALA A 36 4.60 0.13 -18.21
N TRP A 37 3.30 0.19 -17.89
CA TRP A 37 2.75 -0.43 -16.68
C TRP A 37 2.44 -1.90 -16.94
N SER A 38 3.08 -2.79 -16.17
CA SER A 38 2.72 -4.20 -16.11
C SER A 38 1.77 -4.44 -14.93
N VAL A 39 0.61 -5.03 -15.21
CA VAL A 39 -0.24 -5.62 -14.16
C VAL A 39 0.31 -7.01 -13.89
N THR A 40 0.90 -7.20 -12.72
CA THR A 40 1.32 -8.53 -12.25
C THR A 40 0.35 -8.97 -11.18
N ASP A 41 -0.24 -10.15 -11.36
CA ASP A 41 -1.04 -10.79 -10.34
C ASP A 41 -0.11 -11.56 -9.38
N ASP A 42 0.56 -10.82 -8.51
CA ASP A 42 1.49 -11.36 -7.49
C ASP A 42 0.74 -11.83 -6.23
N TRP A 43 -0.51 -12.28 -6.38
CA TRP A 43 -1.29 -12.71 -5.22
C TRP A 43 -0.69 -13.99 -4.65
N PRO A 44 -0.64 -14.12 -3.31
CA PRO A 44 -0.17 -15.35 -2.69
C PRO A 44 -1.09 -16.51 -3.04
N ASP A 45 -0.59 -17.73 -2.84
CA ASP A 45 -1.41 -18.93 -2.99
C ASP A 45 -2.73 -18.77 -2.21
N PRO A 46 -3.88 -19.12 -2.83
CA PRO A 46 -5.16 -19.02 -2.16
C PRO A 46 -5.14 -19.72 -0.81
N VAL A 47 -5.45 -18.97 0.25
CA VAL A 47 -5.54 -19.53 1.61
C VAL A 47 -6.86 -20.31 1.69
N PRO A 48 -6.83 -21.61 2.03
CA PRO A 48 -8.05 -22.38 2.17
C PRO A 48 -8.86 -21.86 3.36
N VAL A 49 -10.16 -21.64 3.16
CA VAL A 49 -11.11 -21.20 4.18
C VAL A 49 -12.17 -22.27 4.36
N THR A 50 -12.54 -22.56 5.60
CA THR A 50 -13.58 -23.54 5.94
C THR A 50 -14.96 -22.91 5.96
N ASP A 51 -16.01 -23.71 5.77
CA ASP A 51 -17.40 -23.23 5.87
C ASP A 51 -17.71 -22.58 7.23
N SER A 52 -17.10 -23.07 8.31
CA SER A 52 -17.22 -22.47 9.64
C SER A 52 -16.61 -21.07 9.74
N GLU A 53 -15.50 -20.82 9.06
CA GLU A 53 -14.86 -19.50 9.04
C GLU A 53 -15.64 -18.53 8.15
N VAL A 54 -16.16 -18.99 7.02
CA VAL A 54 -17.09 -18.21 6.18
C VAL A 54 -18.32 -17.81 6.97
N ALA A 55 -18.96 -18.75 7.66
CA ALA A 55 -20.14 -18.47 8.49
C ALA A 55 -19.83 -17.51 9.64
N ALA A 56 -18.63 -17.59 10.24
CA ALA A 56 -18.21 -16.63 11.24
C ALA A 56 -18.08 -15.22 10.63
N PHE A 57 -17.49 -15.09 9.44
CA PHE A 57 -17.35 -13.81 8.75
C PHE A 57 -18.71 -13.20 8.38
N GLU A 58 -19.59 -13.97 7.76
CA GLU A 58 -20.95 -13.55 7.38
C GLU A 58 -21.79 -13.13 8.60
N ARG A 59 -21.59 -13.76 9.77
CA ARG A 59 -22.31 -13.35 10.98
C ARG A 59 -21.97 -11.92 11.45
N TRP A 60 -20.79 -11.42 11.12
CA TRP A 60 -20.36 -10.06 11.50
C TRP A 60 -20.62 -9.02 10.41
N PHE A 61 -20.69 -9.43 9.14
CA PHE A 61 -20.75 -8.52 7.99
C PHE A 61 -21.96 -8.73 7.08
N GLY A 62 -22.82 -9.71 7.38
CA GLY A 62 -23.92 -10.09 6.51
C GLY A 62 -24.90 -8.94 6.25
N ASP A 63 -25.21 -8.15 7.27
CA ASP A 63 -26.06 -6.97 7.17
C ASP A 63 -25.46 -5.89 6.25
N VAL A 64 -24.15 -5.63 6.37
CA VAL A 64 -23.44 -4.69 5.48
C VAL A 64 -23.48 -5.17 4.03
N PHE A 65 -23.35 -6.47 3.79
CA PHE A 65 -23.43 -7.02 2.43
C PHE A 65 -24.85 -7.02 1.88
N ASP A 66 -25.85 -7.30 2.71
CA ASP A 66 -27.25 -7.20 2.32
C ASP A 66 -27.62 -5.74 1.96
N ASP A 67 -27.07 -4.75 2.67
CA ASP A 67 -27.29 -3.33 2.34
C ASP A 67 -26.57 -2.90 1.05
N LEU A 68 -25.38 -3.43 0.77
CA LEU A 68 -24.58 -3.06 -0.40
C LEU A 68 -24.97 -3.82 -1.68
N PHE A 69 -25.42 -5.06 -1.53
CA PHE A 69 -25.61 -6.02 -2.63
C PHE A 69 -26.97 -6.71 -2.61
N GLY A 70 -27.82 -6.41 -1.62
CA GLY A 70 -29.18 -6.90 -1.58
C GLY A 70 -30.00 -6.40 -2.77
N PRO A 71 -31.16 -7.03 -3.03
CA PRO A 71 -32.03 -6.61 -4.12
C PRO A 71 -32.49 -5.16 -3.89
N ASP A 72 -32.41 -4.35 -4.95
CA ASP A 72 -33.08 -3.04 -4.99
C ASP A 72 -34.59 -3.25 -4.73
N PRO A 73 -35.26 -2.34 -3.99
CA PRO A 73 -36.64 -2.50 -3.58
C PRO A 73 -37.65 -2.54 -4.73
#